data_AF-A0ABD7HEZ5-F1
#
_entry.id   AF-A0ABD7HEZ5-F1
#
_cell.length_a   1.000
_cell.length_b   1.000
_cell.length_c   1.000
_cell.angle_alpha   90.00
_cell.angle_beta   90.00
_cell.angle_gamma   90.00
#
_symmetry.space_group_name_H-M   'P 1'
#
loop_
_entity.id
_entity.type
_entity.pdbx_description
1 polymer ?
#
loop_
_entity_poly.entity_id
_entity_poly.type
_entity_poly.pdbx_seq_one_letter_code
_entity_poly.pdbx_strand_id
1 'polypeptide(L)'
;DINETGNSSDLSEQNHSEEISRDDKPKRLSDEWWATVASPKSQRCIAHRKNGNRCQRAAYAGQKVCGHHGGRAPAAIAAARRRLGEAAETMAQQLLKMATDPNVADAVKLKAITEALDRASVTSKTTVGVEISTAPHFEAIFDGAVEAGSRADYRRSQGITDDTTPPALASPDSFSPIDVEFSNDESGNVRSQGQPMSHDD
;
A
#
# COMPACT_ATOMS: atom_id res chain seq x y z
N ASP A 1 51.05 -42.65 -28.44
CA ASP A 1 50.85 -43.22 -27.11
C ASP A 1 51.23 -42.22 -26.03
N ILE A 2 50.22 -41.87 -25.23
CA ILE A 2 50.23 -41.45 -23.80
C ILE A 2 51.30 -40.42 -23.36
N ASN A 3 50.97 -39.16 -23.10
CA ASN A 3 50.27 -38.60 -21.93
C ASN A 3 51.06 -38.77 -20.61
N GLU A 4 51.35 -37.65 -19.94
CA GLU A 4 51.44 -37.41 -18.47
C GLU A 4 52.33 -36.17 -18.18
N THR A 5 51.75 -34.98 -18.04
CA THR A 5 51.14 -34.36 -16.83
C THR A 5 52.14 -33.84 -15.79
N GLY A 6 52.04 -32.54 -15.53
CA GLY A 6 52.03 -31.99 -14.17
C GLY A 6 53.32 -31.35 -13.67
N ASN A 7 53.38 -30.01 -13.68
CA ASN A 7 53.54 -29.23 -12.46
C ASN A 7 53.34 -27.73 -12.76
N SER A 8 52.09 -27.32 -13.01
CA SER A 8 51.72 -25.90 -12.92
C SER A 8 51.41 -25.65 -11.45
N SER A 9 52.38 -25.07 -10.74
CA SER A 9 52.26 -24.72 -9.33
C SER A 9 51.07 -23.78 -9.13
N ASP A 10 49.99 -24.37 -8.61
CA ASP A 10 48.85 -23.71 -7.99
C ASP A 10 49.33 -22.64 -7.02
N LEU A 11 49.11 -21.37 -7.39
CA LEU A 11 48.99 -20.29 -6.44
C LEU A 11 47.67 -20.50 -5.70
N SER A 12 47.73 -21.34 -4.68
CA SER A 12 46.70 -21.40 -3.65
C SER A 12 46.68 -20.07 -2.93
N GLU A 13 45.82 -19.16 -3.42
CA GLU A 13 45.29 -18.06 -2.64
C GLU A 13 44.63 -18.68 -1.41
N GLN A 14 45.41 -18.74 -0.33
CA GLN A 14 44.93 -19.07 0.98
C GLN A 14 43.97 -17.95 1.37
N ASN A 15 42.70 -18.15 1.06
CA ASN A 15 41.58 -17.46 1.69
C ASN A 15 41.58 -17.85 3.17
N HIS A 16 42.49 -17.23 3.94
CA HIS A 16 42.36 -17.09 5.37
C HIS A 16 41.21 -16.11 5.61
N SER A 17 39.99 -16.63 5.47
CA SER A 17 38.87 -16.10 6.25
C SER A 17 39.19 -16.41 7.70
N GLU A 18 39.90 -15.49 8.36
CA GLU A 18 40.08 -15.49 9.80
C GLU A 18 38.68 -15.61 10.43
N GLU A 19 38.37 -16.79 10.95
CA GLU A 19 37.20 -17.00 11.77
C GLU A 19 37.40 -16.20 13.06
N ILE A 20 37.00 -14.91 13.03
CA ILE A 20 36.95 -14.07 14.22
C ILE A 20 36.03 -14.80 15.21
N SER A 21 36.64 -15.35 16.26
CA SER A 21 35.95 -16.05 17.34
C SER A 21 34.78 -15.20 17.83
N ARG A 22 33.64 -15.82 18.12
CA ARG A 22 32.44 -15.12 18.61
C ARG A 22 32.71 -14.35 19.91
N ASP A 23 33.76 -14.74 20.64
CA ASP A 23 34.20 -14.11 21.89
C ASP A 23 35.02 -12.83 21.71
N ASP A 24 35.56 -12.57 20.51
CA ASP A 24 36.35 -11.38 20.21
C ASP A 24 35.49 -10.18 19.75
N LYS A 25 34.17 -10.39 19.65
CA LYS A 25 33.24 -9.30 19.27
C LYS A 25 32.94 -8.44 20.50
N PRO A 26 33.03 -7.11 20.38
CA PRO A 26 32.77 -6.23 21.52
C PRO A 26 31.33 -6.40 21.99
N LYS A 27 31.16 -6.57 23.30
CA LYS A 27 29.86 -6.80 23.92
C LYS A 27 28.89 -5.65 23.59
N ARG A 28 27.67 -5.99 23.18
CA ARG A 28 26.65 -5.00 22.79
C ARG A 28 26.47 -3.92 23.88
N LEU A 29 26.45 -2.66 23.45
CA LEU A 29 26.37 -1.46 24.30
C LEU A 29 27.59 -1.20 25.20
N SER A 30 28.67 -1.99 25.11
CA SER A 30 29.92 -1.65 25.80
C SER A 30 30.53 -0.35 25.25
N ASP A 31 31.48 0.22 25.98
CA ASP A 31 32.17 1.42 25.53
C ASP A 31 32.93 1.18 24.22
N GLU A 32 33.56 0.01 24.10
CA GLU A 32 34.22 -0.46 22.89
C GLU A 32 33.24 -0.62 21.72
N TRP A 33 32.07 -1.23 21.94
CA TRP A 33 31.05 -1.38 20.91
C TRP A 33 30.57 -0.03 20.34
N TRP A 34 30.44 0.98 21.20
CA TRP A 34 30.07 2.33 20.78
C TRP A 34 31.18 3.05 19.99
N ALA A 35 32.44 2.68 20.20
CA ALA A 35 33.57 3.26 19.51
C ALA A 35 33.84 2.61 18.15
N THR A 36 33.59 1.29 18.02
CA THR A 36 34.04 0.51 16.85
C THR A 36 32.90 -0.03 15.98
N VAL A 37 31.75 -0.40 16.57
CA VAL A 37 30.70 -1.15 15.86
C VAL A 37 29.41 -0.34 15.67
N ALA A 38 29.15 0.65 16.52
CA ALA A 38 27.88 1.38 16.48
C ALA A 38 27.67 2.10 15.13
N SER A 39 26.43 2.06 14.63
CA SER A 39 26.06 2.80 13.43
C SER A 39 26.23 4.30 13.65
N PRO A 40 26.72 5.07 12.67
CA PRO A 40 26.82 6.53 12.76
C PRO A 40 25.49 7.23 13.08
N LYS A 41 24.37 6.60 12.69
CA LYS A 41 23.00 7.08 12.93
C LYS A 41 22.53 6.84 14.37
N SER A 42 23.14 5.91 15.08
CA SER A 42 22.79 5.58 16.46
C SER A 42 23.63 6.40 17.44
N GLN A 43 22.98 7.08 18.37
CA GLN A 43 23.65 7.93 19.36
C GLN A 43 23.52 7.30 20.75
N ARG A 44 24.61 7.36 21.52
CA ARG A 44 24.63 6.89 22.91
C ARG A 44 24.09 7.95 23.87
N CYS A 45 23.38 7.51 24.90
CA CYS A 45 22.87 8.36 25.97
C CYS A 45 23.99 9.14 26.67
N ILE A 46 23.80 10.47 26.81
CA ILE A 46 24.77 11.36 27.46
C ILE A 46 24.73 11.32 28.99
N ALA A 47 23.67 10.79 29.60
CA ALA A 47 23.52 10.79 31.04
C ALA A 47 24.52 9.84 31.72
N HIS A 48 24.89 10.15 32.97
CA HIS A 48 25.72 9.29 33.80
C HIS A 48 24.85 8.41 34.72
N ARG A 49 25.35 7.22 35.03
CA ARG A 49 24.78 6.32 36.03
C ARG A 49 25.26 6.73 37.43
N LYS A 50 24.65 6.16 38.48
CA LYS A 50 25.05 6.41 39.88
C LYS A 50 26.51 6.06 40.18
N ASN A 51 27.11 5.15 39.42
CA ASN A 51 28.53 4.78 39.52
C ASN A 51 29.48 5.72 38.75
N GLY A 52 29.01 6.88 38.27
CA GLY A 52 29.80 7.86 37.52
C GLY A 52 29.97 7.54 36.03
N ASN A 53 29.82 6.28 35.62
CA ASN A 53 30.02 5.88 34.22
C ASN A 53 28.89 6.36 33.31
N ARG A 54 29.24 6.70 32.06
CA ARG A 54 28.27 7.12 31.05
C ARG A 54 27.27 6.01 30.73
N CYS A 55 26.01 6.37 30.55
CA CYS A 55 24.97 5.42 30.23
C CYS A 55 25.27 4.71 28.90
N GLN A 56 25.45 3.40 28.98
CA GLN A 56 25.71 2.54 27.82
C GLN A 56 24.49 2.37 26.89
N ARG A 57 23.28 2.78 27.29
CA ARG A 57 22.07 2.61 26.48
C ARG A 57 22.05 3.59 25.30
N ALA A 58 21.44 3.18 24.20
CA ALA A 58 21.15 4.07 23.08
C ALA A 58 20.20 5.20 23.51
N ALA A 59 20.44 6.40 23.00
CA ALA A 59 19.53 7.52 23.12
C ALA A 59 18.24 7.24 22.33
N TYR A 60 17.15 7.89 22.74
CA TYR A 60 15.91 7.81 21.99
C TYR A 60 16.05 8.58 20.66
N ALA A 61 15.25 8.22 19.65
CA ALA A 61 15.33 8.83 18.33
C ALA A 61 15.15 10.37 18.41
N GLY A 62 16.06 11.12 17.79
CA GLY A 62 16.07 12.60 17.83
C GLY A 62 16.43 13.21 19.19
N GLN A 63 16.94 12.41 20.14
CA GLN A 63 17.26 12.84 21.50
C GLN A 63 18.69 12.47 21.91
N LYS A 64 19.17 13.06 23.00
CA LYS A 64 20.51 12.81 23.58
C LYS A 64 20.49 11.80 24.73
N VAL A 65 19.31 11.47 25.28
CA VAL A 65 19.15 10.61 26.45
C VAL A 65 18.31 9.39 26.12
N CYS A 66 18.55 8.29 26.82
CA CYS A 66 17.77 7.06 26.68
C CYS A 66 16.43 7.18 27.41
N GLY A 67 15.50 6.25 27.16
CA GLY A 67 14.18 6.26 27.79
C GLY A 67 14.20 6.21 29.33
N HIS A 68 15.23 5.62 29.94
CA HIS A 68 15.37 5.56 31.41
C HIS A 68 15.89 6.88 32.01
N HIS A 69 16.70 7.65 31.26
CA HIS A 69 17.22 8.95 31.69
C HIS A 69 16.37 10.11 31.13
N GLY A 70 15.05 9.89 30.99
CA GLY A 70 14.09 10.94 30.64
C GLY A 70 13.77 11.08 29.14
N GLY A 71 14.32 10.23 28.26
CA GLY A 71 14.01 10.32 26.82
C GLY A 71 12.56 10.01 26.45
N ARG A 72 11.81 9.35 27.35
CA ARG A 72 10.37 9.11 27.20
C ARG A 72 9.50 10.22 27.80
N ALA A 73 10.10 11.21 28.46
CA ALA A 73 9.34 12.28 29.06
C ALA A 73 8.61 13.08 27.97
N PRO A 74 7.33 13.47 28.17
CA PRO A 74 6.57 14.24 27.17
C PRO A 74 7.29 15.54 26.77
N ALA A 75 7.89 16.24 27.73
CA ALA A 75 8.68 17.45 27.47
C ALA A 75 9.92 17.17 26.59
N ALA A 76 10.59 16.04 26.79
CA ALA A 76 11.77 15.66 26.00
C ALA A 76 11.39 15.31 24.56
N ILE A 77 10.27 14.60 24.37
CA ILE A 77 9.72 14.29 23.04
C ILE A 77 9.26 15.57 22.35
N ALA A 78 8.54 16.46 23.04
CA ALA A 78 8.11 17.74 22.50
C ALA A 78 9.31 18.61 22.08
N ALA A 79 10.37 18.66 22.90
CA ALA A 79 11.60 19.36 22.55
C ALA A 79 12.31 18.74 21.34
N ALA A 80 12.32 17.41 21.21
CA ALA A 80 12.88 16.74 20.04
C ALA A 80 12.12 17.10 18.76
N ARG A 81 10.78 17.09 18.82
CA ARG A 81 9.92 17.51 17.70
C ARG A 81 10.16 18.96 17.31
N ARG A 82 10.32 19.87 18.28
CA ARG A 82 10.68 21.27 18.01
C ARG A 82 11.98 21.40 17.23
N ARG A 83 13.04 20.71 17.65
CA ARG A 83 14.33 20.71 16.92
C ARG A 83 14.22 20.18 15.50
N LEU A 84 13.39 19.15 15.28
CA LEU A 84 13.14 18.64 13.93
C LEU A 84 12.40 19.67 13.07
N GLY A 85 11.46 20.41 13.65
CA GLY A 85 10.79 21.53 12.96
C GLY A 85 11.75 22.67 12.61
N GLU A 86 12.59 23.09 13.56
CA GLU A 86 13.64 24.11 13.35
C GLU A 86 14.64 23.68 12.26
N ALA A 87 15.03 22.40 12.26
CA ALA A 87 15.89 21.83 11.22
C ALA A 87 15.17 21.78 9.86
N ALA A 88 13.88 21.48 9.82
CA ALA A 88 13.10 21.46 8.59
C ALA A 88 13.02 22.84 7.93
N GLU A 89 12.86 23.90 8.73
CA GLU A 89 12.92 25.29 8.26
C GLU A 89 14.29 25.62 7.66
N THR A 90 15.37 25.25 8.36
CA THR A 90 16.74 25.44 7.86
C THR A 90 16.95 24.68 6.54
N MET A 91 16.43 23.45 6.43
CA MET A 91 16.50 22.66 5.20
C MET A 91 15.71 23.30 4.05
N ALA A 92 14.55 23.90 4.32
CA ALA A 92 13.78 24.64 3.32
C ALA A 92 14.56 25.84 2.76
N GLN A 93 15.26 26.58 3.63
CA GLN A 93 16.12 27.69 3.21
C GLN A 93 17.28 27.24 2.33
N GLN A 94 17.95 26.14 2.68
CA GLN A 94 19.01 25.57 1.84
C GLN A 94 18.48 25.09 0.49
N LEU A 95 17.26 24.55 0.45
CA LEU A 95 16.60 24.11 -0.76
C LEU A 95 16.32 25.29 -1.72
N LEU A 96 15.82 26.42 -1.19
CA LEU A 96 15.65 27.66 -1.95
C LEU A 96 16.99 28.22 -2.46
N LYS A 97 18.05 28.11 -1.66
CA LYS A 97 19.39 28.51 -2.08
C LYS A 97 19.87 27.67 -3.26
N MET A 98 19.71 26.35 -3.21
CA MET A 98 20.04 25.46 -4.33
C MET A 98 19.20 25.75 -5.58
N ALA A 99 17.92 26.11 -5.41
CA ALA A 99 17.04 26.45 -6.52
C ALA A 99 17.43 27.75 -7.26
N THR A 100 18.14 28.67 -6.59
CA THR A 100 18.55 29.96 -7.17
C THR A 100 20.03 30.01 -7.56
N ASP A 101 20.87 29.12 -7.05
CA ASP A 101 22.31 29.06 -7.36
C ASP A 101 22.56 28.73 -8.85
N PRO A 102 23.39 29.53 -9.57
CA PRO A 102 23.77 29.23 -10.95
C PRO A 102 24.77 28.07 -11.08
N ASN A 103 25.43 27.63 -10.01
CA ASN A 103 26.49 26.61 -10.06
C ASN A 103 25.99 25.18 -9.74
N VAL A 104 24.69 25.00 -9.49
CA VAL A 104 24.09 23.70 -9.23
C VAL A 104 23.66 23.06 -10.55
N ALA A 105 23.89 21.75 -10.70
CA ALA A 105 23.46 21.01 -11.88
C ALA A 105 21.96 21.18 -12.14
N ASP A 106 21.57 21.43 -13.39
CA ASP A 106 20.20 21.77 -13.77
C ASP A 106 19.16 20.75 -13.31
N ALA A 107 19.50 19.45 -13.32
CA ALA A 107 18.61 18.40 -12.82
C ALA A 107 18.30 18.55 -11.31
N VAL A 108 19.30 18.92 -10.50
CA VAL A 108 19.12 19.15 -9.06
C VAL A 108 18.35 20.45 -8.83
N LYS A 109 18.57 21.46 -9.67
CA LYS A 109 17.87 22.75 -9.63
C LYS A 109 16.39 22.62 -9.95
N LEU A 110 16.05 21.91 -11.03
CA LEU A 110 14.65 21.62 -11.40
C LEU A 110 13.94 20.88 -10.27
N LYS A 111 14.57 19.84 -9.72
CA LYS A 111 14.02 19.11 -8.57
C LYS A 111 13.78 20.05 -7.37
N ALA A 112 14.78 20.85 -6.99
CA ALA A 112 14.62 21.80 -5.89
C ALA A 112 13.48 22.80 -6.13
N ILE A 113 13.29 23.27 -7.37
CA ILE A 113 12.17 24.15 -7.72
C ILE A 113 10.82 23.42 -7.57
N THR A 114 10.69 22.19 -8.08
CA THR A 114 9.47 21.38 -7.95
C THR A 114 9.13 21.12 -6.48
N GLU A 115 10.09 20.65 -5.69
CA GLU A 115 9.86 20.41 -4.25
C GLU A 115 9.51 21.70 -3.47
N ALA A 116 9.97 22.87 -3.91
CA ALA A 116 9.57 24.15 -3.32
C ALA A 116 8.12 24.53 -3.70
N LEU A 117 7.72 24.31 -4.95
CA LEU A 117 6.36 24.56 -5.44
C LEU A 117 5.33 23.63 -4.79
N ASP A 118 5.67 22.36 -4.62
CA ASP A 118 4.82 21.37 -3.94
C ASP A 118 4.51 21.78 -2.49
N ARG A 119 5.45 22.42 -1.81
CA ARG A 119 5.26 22.96 -0.45
C ARG A 119 4.44 24.24 -0.41
N ALA A 120 4.50 25.03 -1.48
CA ALA A 120 3.62 26.19 -1.65
C ALA A 120 2.19 25.78 -2.03
N SER A 121 1.90 24.48 -2.12
CA SER A 121 0.63 23.92 -2.61
C SER A 121 0.28 24.41 -4.02
N VAL A 122 1.28 24.80 -4.81
CA VAL A 122 1.11 25.20 -6.21
C VAL A 122 1.20 23.92 -7.05
N THR A 123 0.19 23.08 -6.96
CA THR A 123 0.13 21.84 -7.73
C THR A 123 -0.57 22.10 -9.06
N SER A 124 -0.07 21.49 -10.15
CA SER A 124 -0.78 21.47 -11.43
C SER A 124 -2.05 20.63 -11.29
N LYS A 125 -3.21 21.30 -11.38
CA LYS A 125 -4.60 20.79 -11.44
C LYS A 125 -4.82 19.39 -10.85
N THR A 126 -5.25 19.36 -9.59
CA THR A 126 -5.76 18.16 -8.91
C THR A 126 -7.03 17.67 -9.61
N THR A 127 -6.99 16.52 -10.27
CA THR A 127 -8.20 15.82 -10.73
C THR A 127 -8.87 15.17 -9.53
N VAL A 128 -9.86 15.85 -8.95
CA VAL A 128 -10.71 15.28 -7.92
C VAL A 128 -11.69 14.32 -8.60
N GLY A 129 -11.42 13.02 -8.52
CA GLY A 129 -12.40 12.00 -8.84
C GLY A 129 -13.45 11.97 -7.73
N VAL A 130 -14.57 12.64 -7.95
CA VAL A 130 -15.76 12.46 -7.10
C VAL A 130 -16.45 11.20 -7.61
N GLU A 131 -16.14 10.05 -7.03
CA GLU A 131 -17.01 8.89 -7.13
C GLU A 131 -18.25 9.18 -6.27
N ILE A 132 -19.32 9.60 -6.94
CA ILE A 132 -20.65 9.58 -6.33
C ILE A 132 -21.05 8.12 -6.29
N SER A 133 -20.76 7.45 -5.17
CA SER A 133 -21.39 6.18 -4.83
C SER A 133 -22.86 6.47 -4.56
N THR A 134 -23.65 6.69 -5.62
CA THR A 134 -25.09 6.56 -5.52
C THR A 134 -25.33 5.10 -5.17
N ALA A 135 -25.62 4.82 -3.91
CA ALA A 135 -26.30 3.58 -3.55
C ALA A 135 -27.42 3.39 -4.57
N PRO A 136 -27.44 2.26 -5.27
CA PRO A 136 -28.24 2.16 -6.47
C PRO A 136 -29.70 2.33 -6.06
N HIS A 137 -30.37 3.26 -6.74
CA HIS A 137 -31.68 3.79 -6.34
C HIS A 137 -32.75 2.71 -6.06
N PHE A 138 -32.52 1.48 -6.53
CA PHE A 138 -33.36 0.33 -6.23
C PHE A 138 -33.39 -0.05 -4.74
N GLU A 139 -32.32 0.17 -3.96
CA GLU A 139 -32.32 -0.15 -2.51
C GLU A 139 -33.31 0.73 -1.74
N ALA A 140 -33.44 2.01 -2.12
CA ALA A 140 -34.42 2.91 -1.52
C ALA A 140 -35.88 2.50 -1.80
N ILE A 141 -36.13 1.79 -2.91
CA ILE A 141 -37.46 1.27 -3.24
C ILE A 141 -37.84 0.14 -2.27
N PHE A 142 -36.87 -0.71 -1.88
CA PHE A 142 -37.13 -1.80 -0.94
C PHE A 142 -37.45 -1.31 0.47
N ASP A 143 -36.79 -0.25 0.93
CA ASP A 143 -37.04 0.33 2.27
C ASP A 143 -38.37 1.09 2.37
N GLY A 144 -38.86 1.68 1.27
CA GLY A 144 -40.02 2.58 1.30
C GLY A 144 -41.32 2.05 0.69
N ALA A 145 -41.26 1.09 -0.23
CA ALA A 145 -42.39 0.76 -1.10
C ALA A 145 -42.83 -0.70 -1.10
N VAL A 146 -42.09 -1.61 -0.46
CA VAL A 146 -42.42 -3.04 -0.45
C VAL A 146 -42.95 -3.45 0.92
N GLU A 147 -44.27 -3.37 1.09
CA GLU A 147 -44.95 -3.94 2.25
C GLU A 147 -45.28 -5.41 1.96
N ALA A 148 -44.73 -6.33 2.78
CA ALA A 148 -44.98 -7.76 2.63
C ALA A 148 -46.37 -8.13 3.20
N GLY A 149 -47.32 -8.49 2.34
CA GLY A 149 -48.64 -9.02 2.72
C GLY A 149 -48.83 -10.47 2.26
N SER A 150 -49.83 -11.16 2.83
CA SER A 150 -50.20 -12.50 2.34
C SER A 150 -50.81 -12.40 0.94
N ARG A 151 -50.50 -13.37 0.07
CA ARG A 151 -51.12 -13.49 -1.26
C ARG A 151 -52.66 -13.54 -1.19
N ALA A 152 -53.22 -14.09 -0.11
CA ALA A 152 -54.66 -14.13 0.13
C ALA A 152 -55.24 -12.74 0.42
N ASP A 153 -54.51 -11.90 1.17
CA ASP A 153 -54.95 -10.53 1.49
C ASP A 153 -54.98 -9.65 0.24
N TYR A 154 -53.96 -9.77 -0.62
CA TYR A 154 -53.93 -9.08 -1.92
C TYR A 154 -55.07 -9.51 -2.84
N ARG A 155 -55.39 -10.81 -2.87
CA ARG A 155 -56.53 -11.31 -3.66
C ARG A 155 -57.85 -10.71 -3.18
N ARG A 156 -58.05 -10.65 -1.86
CA ARG A 156 -59.23 -10.00 -1.26
C ARG A 156 -59.30 -8.51 -1.59
N SER A 157 -58.20 -7.76 -1.56
CA SER A 157 -58.21 -6.33 -1.93
C SER A 157 -58.55 -6.11 -3.41
N GLN A 158 -58.20 -7.06 -4.28
CA GLN A 158 -58.56 -7.03 -5.71
C GLN A 158 -59.94 -7.65 -6.02
N GLY A 159 -60.71 -8.06 -5.00
CA GLY A 159 -62.02 -8.67 -5.18
C GLY A 159 -61.99 -10.06 -5.83
N ILE A 160 -60.84 -10.72 -5.85
CA ILE A 160 -60.66 -12.08 -6.39
C ILE A 160 -61.02 -13.07 -5.28
N THR A 161 -62.01 -13.91 -5.51
CA THR A 161 -62.41 -14.97 -4.58
C THR A 161 -61.36 -16.09 -4.55
N ASP A 162 -61.03 -16.60 -3.36
CA ASP A 162 -60.00 -17.63 -3.16
C ASP A 162 -60.30 -18.98 -3.87
N ASP A 163 -61.53 -19.14 -4.37
CA ASP A 163 -61.99 -20.34 -5.09
C ASP A 163 -61.59 -20.36 -6.58
N THR A 164 -61.01 -19.25 -7.07
CA THR A 164 -60.46 -19.21 -8.43
C THR A 164 -59.10 -19.91 -8.43
N THR A 165 -59.11 -21.22 -8.63
CA THR A 165 -57.89 -21.97 -8.96
C THR A 165 -57.31 -21.32 -10.22
N PRO A 166 -56.10 -20.70 -10.16
CA PRO A 166 -55.52 -20.15 -11.37
C PRO A 166 -55.35 -21.30 -12.37
N PRO A 167 -55.62 -21.06 -13.68
CA PRO A 167 -55.44 -22.11 -14.67
C PRO A 167 -54.04 -22.69 -14.50
N ALA A 168 -53.96 -24.01 -14.33
CA ALA A 168 -52.68 -24.70 -14.27
C ALA A 168 -51.88 -24.29 -15.50
N LEU A 169 -50.60 -23.97 -15.30
CA LEU A 169 -49.68 -23.73 -16.41
C LEU A 169 -49.81 -24.92 -17.38
N ALA A 170 -50.07 -24.63 -18.66
CA ALA A 170 -50.18 -25.65 -19.67
C ALA A 170 -48.93 -26.55 -19.62
N SER A 171 -49.13 -27.87 -19.76
CA SER A 171 -48.04 -28.85 -19.72
C SER A 171 -46.86 -28.41 -20.60
N PRO A 172 -45.61 -28.67 -20.16
CA PRO A 172 -44.41 -28.25 -20.88
C PRO A 172 -44.31 -28.82 -22.30
N ASP A 173 -45.08 -29.86 -22.63
CA ASP A 173 -45.10 -30.50 -23.95
C ASP A 173 -45.61 -29.61 -25.10
N SER A 174 -46.18 -28.44 -24.81
CA SER A 174 -46.61 -27.48 -25.84
C SER A 174 -45.55 -26.45 -26.23
N PHE A 175 -44.38 -26.45 -25.57
CA PHE A 175 -43.27 -25.56 -25.92
C PHE A 175 -42.28 -26.33 -26.80
N SER A 176 -42.37 -26.14 -28.12
CA SER A 176 -41.28 -26.52 -29.01
C SER A 176 -40.05 -25.65 -28.67
N PRO A 177 -38.88 -26.25 -28.40
CA PRO A 177 -37.66 -25.48 -28.24
C PRO A 177 -37.36 -24.77 -29.56
N ILE A 178 -37.23 -23.45 -29.50
CA ILE A 178 -36.82 -22.61 -30.63
C ILE A 178 -35.31 -22.48 -30.51
N ASP A 179 -34.57 -22.96 -31.52
CA ASP A 179 -33.14 -22.68 -31.60
C ASP A 179 -32.93 -21.28 -32.18
N VAL A 180 -32.04 -20.51 -31.57
CA VAL A 180 -31.80 -19.11 -31.92
C VAL A 180 -30.39 -19.00 -32.46
N GLU A 181 -30.27 -19.02 -33.79
CA GLU A 181 -29.00 -18.78 -34.45
C GLU A 181 -28.72 -17.28 -34.53
N PHE A 182 -27.46 -16.93 -34.20
CA PHE A 182 -26.95 -15.58 -34.30
C PHE A 182 -26.00 -15.49 -35.49
N SER A 183 -26.38 -14.70 -36.49
CA SER A 183 -25.52 -14.40 -37.64
C SER A 183 -25.13 -12.92 -37.64
N ASN A 184 -23.91 -12.64 -38.10
CA ASN A 184 -23.43 -11.29 -38.30
C ASN A 184 -23.74 -10.87 -39.74
N ASP A 185 -24.37 -9.72 -39.93
CA ASP A 185 -24.50 -9.15 -41.27
C ASP A 185 -23.15 -8.55 -41.76
N GLU A 186 -23.09 -8.17 -43.04
CA GLU A 186 -21.88 -7.62 -43.66
C GLU A 186 -21.40 -6.30 -43.01
N SER A 187 -22.22 -5.69 -42.14
CA SER A 187 -21.88 -4.52 -41.33
C SER A 187 -21.43 -4.87 -39.90
N GLY A 188 -21.31 -6.15 -39.57
CA GLY A 188 -20.87 -6.65 -38.25
C GLY A 188 -21.95 -6.60 -37.17
N ASN A 189 -23.21 -6.40 -37.52
CA ASN A 189 -24.30 -6.34 -36.55
C ASN A 189 -24.96 -7.72 -36.36
N VAL A 190 -25.23 -8.08 -35.10
CA VAL A 190 -25.75 -9.40 -34.73
C VAL A 190 -27.27 -9.44 -34.94
N ARG A 191 -27.75 -10.38 -35.76
CA ARG A 191 -29.18 -10.64 -35.98
C ARG A 191 -29.53 -12.05 -35.52
N SER A 192 -30.61 -12.18 -34.76
CA SER A 192 -31.21 -13.46 -34.38
C SER A 192 -32.38 -13.79 -35.30
N GLN A 193 -32.35 -14.95 -35.95
CA GLN A 193 -33.54 -15.51 -36.61
C GLN A 193 -33.91 -16.81 -35.89
N GLY A 194 -35.14 -16.89 -35.40
CA GLY A 194 -35.65 -18.11 -34.76
C GLY A 194 -36.26 -19.03 -35.81
N GLN A 195 -35.71 -20.23 -35.98
CA GLN A 195 -36.30 -21.27 -36.82
C GLN A 195 -36.70 -22.46 -35.95
N PRO A 196 -37.92 -23.01 -36.11
CA PRO A 196 -38.31 -24.22 -35.39
C PRO A 196 -37.50 -25.41 -35.93
N MET A 197 -36.87 -26.18 -35.05
CA MET A 197 -36.10 -27.39 -35.39
C MET A 197 -37.00 -28.45 -36.04
N SER A 198 -36.61 -28.97 -37.21
CA SER A 198 -37.23 -30.17 -37.82
C SER A 198 -36.65 -31.44 -37.19
N HIS A 199 -37.49 -32.45 -36.97
CA HIS A 199 -37.19 -33.65 -36.16
C HIS A 199 -36.24 -34.67 -36.84
N ASP A 200 -35.49 -34.31 -37.87
CA ASP A 200 -34.59 -35.23 -38.58
C ASP A 200 -33.21 -34.59 -38.78
N ASP A 201 -32.34 -34.71 -37.77
CA ASP A 201 -30.86 -34.80 -37.85
C ASP A 201 -30.31 -35.43 -36.55
#